data_AF-W6AAF6-F1
#
_entry.id   AF-W6AAF6-F1
#
_cell.length_a   1.000
_cell.length_b   1.000
_cell.length_c   1.000
_cell.angle_alpha   90.00
_cell.angle_beta   90.00
_cell.angle_gamma   90.00
#
_symmetry.space_group_name_H-M   'P 1'
#
loop_
_entity.id
_entity.type
_entity.pdbx_description
1 polymer ?
#
loop_
_entity_poly.entity_id
_entity_poly.type
_entity_poly.pdbx_seq_one_letter_code
_entity_poly.pdbx_strand_id
1 'polypeptide(L)'
;MKQSTKEKSEKAIQEIKRIYKRDDSPFLIGYSGGKDSTLTLELVLNALNQIYISDSNLINKVTYVISSDTLIENPFVVNRIKEFEIFSNSPEAKKLKIEFISVKPEVDETFWTLLIGRGYPLPLNRFRWCTRHLKINPIENNTYKIQEKHPTVINVLGIRRNESAVRRSRIEKSQIDNEYYLFQNFEEERNIIFAPIIDFEIHDLWNYLRFIEKSFWGSNLNILYQMYQDSSKECLNSFDMKQVDNKGDSCGNSRWGCWVCPLSNKIWIDNMHSNGIQNLEPVVKFRKLLLSERDKQINRYAGKHVRRSNGTYSLGIRGWQKLKFDEENNAHFIPKKGIHRERVDVVINDVLQKKYKILESTELNKNLAKKIYNDEKGLTSAHFVKKVENEYFVLAPGPYTIKYRANILRRLIELRETYKDLEINSGIEYAKISIISDSEISRIKELLLLNAKAISEEKLNKLKIWLEG
;
A
#
# COMPACT_ATOMS: atom_id res chain seq x y z
N MET A 1 -26.85 -18.23 13.75
CA MET A 1 -26.32 -18.13 12.38
C MET A 1 -27.45 -18.49 11.41
N LYS A 2 -27.53 -17.87 10.23
CA LYS A 2 -28.47 -18.29 9.18
C LYS A 2 -28.10 -19.69 8.68
N GLN A 3 -29.10 -20.50 8.35
CA GLN A 3 -28.90 -21.88 7.93
C GLN A 3 -27.99 -21.99 6.69
N SER A 4 -28.17 -21.13 5.69
CA SER A 4 -27.33 -21.10 4.48
C SER A 4 -25.85 -20.82 4.79
N THR A 5 -25.57 -19.90 5.72
CA THR A 5 -24.22 -19.55 6.15
C THR A 5 -23.58 -20.69 6.95
N LYS A 6 -24.38 -21.38 7.79
CA LYS A 6 -23.94 -22.56 8.53
C LYS A 6 -23.49 -23.67 7.57
N GLU A 7 -24.31 -24.03 6.60
CA GLU A 7 -24.00 -25.06 5.60
C GLU A 7 -22.73 -24.73 4.81
N LYS A 8 -22.57 -23.47 4.37
CA LYS A 8 -21.35 -23.01 3.70
C LYS A 8 -20.12 -23.13 4.59
N SER A 9 -20.22 -22.76 5.87
CA SER A 9 -19.11 -22.86 6.81
C SER A 9 -18.72 -24.30 7.13
N GLU A 10 -19.71 -25.20 7.27
CA GLU A 10 -19.49 -26.62 7.49
C GLU A 10 -18.82 -27.25 6.27
N LYS A 11 -19.31 -26.94 5.05
CA LYS A 11 -18.68 -27.38 3.81
C LYS A 11 -17.23 -26.92 3.70
N ALA A 12 -16.96 -25.65 4.00
CA ALA A 12 -15.61 -25.10 4.00
C ALA A 12 -14.70 -25.81 5.01
N ILE A 13 -15.19 -26.07 6.23
CA ILE A 13 -14.44 -26.80 7.27
C ILE A 13 -14.13 -28.24 6.81
N GLN A 14 -15.10 -28.95 6.22
CA GLN A 14 -14.86 -30.30 5.71
C GLN A 14 -13.81 -30.31 4.61
N GLU A 15 -13.88 -29.34 3.71
CA GLU A 15 -12.90 -29.20 2.64
C GLU A 15 -11.50 -28.87 3.17
N ILE A 16 -11.40 -27.97 4.15
CA ILE A 16 -10.14 -27.68 4.84
C ILE A 16 -9.56 -28.97 5.43
N LYS A 17 -10.37 -29.80 6.11
CA LYS A 17 -9.91 -31.08 6.67
C LYS A 17 -9.46 -32.04 5.59
N ARG A 18 -10.20 -32.15 4.48
CA ARG A 18 -9.86 -33.01 3.34
C ARG A 18 -8.51 -32.64 2.76
N ILE A 19 -8.30 -31.36 2.45
CA ILE A 19 -7.05 -30.84 1.89
C ILE A 19 -5.91 -30.96 2.91
N TYR A 20 -6.16 -30.67 4.19
CA TYR A 20 -5.13 -30.79 5.21
C TYR A 20 -4.66 -32.24 5.38
N LYS A 21 -5.54 -33.24 5.30
CA LYS A 21 -5.17 -34.66 5.44
C LYS A 21 -4.62 -35.31 4.16
N ARG A 22 -4.66 -34.61 3.02
CA ARG A 22 -4.36 -35.20 1.71
C ARG A 22 -2.89 -35.60 1.55
N ASP A 23 -1.98 -34.75 2.02
CA ASP A 23 -0.53 -34.89 1.86
C ASP A 23 0.21 -34.13 2.97
N ASP A 24 1.54 -34.14 2.99
CA ASP A 24 2.33 -33.46 4.04
C ASP A 24 2.62 -31.97 3.75
N SER A 25 2.08 -31.41 2.67
CA SER A 25 2.33 -30.01 2.30
C SER A 25 1.77 -29.06 3.37
N PRO A 26 2.59 -28.17 3.95
CA PRO A 26 2.13 -27.21 4.94
C PRO A 26 1.14 -26.22 4.32
N PHE A 27 0.28 -25.69 5.19
CA PHE A 27 -0.56 -24.56 4.84
C PHE A 27 0.23 -23.26 5.04
N LEU A 28 0.13 -22.35 4.08
CA LEU A 28 0.59 -20.97 4.20
C LEU A 28 -0.60 -20.03 4.04
N ILE A 29 -1.03 -19.44 5.16
CA ILE A 29 -2.23 -18.61 5.23
C ILE A 29 -1.82 -17.13 5.22
N GLY A 30 -2.29 -16.37 4.24
CA GLY A 30 -2.15 -14.92 4.23
C GLY A 30 -3.15 -14.26 5.18
N TYR A 31 -2.69 -13.68 6.28
CA TYR A 31 -3.53 -12.97 7.25
C TYR A 31 -3.29 -11.47 7.21
N SER A 32 -4.35 -10.68 6.98
CA SER A 32 -4.27 -9.22 6.89
C SER A 32 -5.04 -8.49 8.00
N GLY A 33 -5.66 -9.23 8.93
CA GLY A 33 -6.65 -8.73 9.88
C GLY A 33 -8.01 -8.37 9.26
N GLY A 34 -8.11 -8.25 7.94
CA GLY A 34 -9.35 -7.92 7.24
C GLY A 34 -10.37 -9.04 7.25
N LYS A 35 -11.64 -8.69 6.97
CA LYS A 35 -12.81 -9.57 7.10
C LYS A 35 -12.65 -10.95 6.43
N ASP A 36 -12.13 -11.00 5.20
CA ASP A 36 -12.00 -12.23 4.42
C ASP A 36 -10.87 -13.12 4.94
N SER A 37 -9.71 -12.52 5.27
CA SER A 37 -8.59 -13.27 5.86
C SER A 37 -8.91 -13.74 7.29
N THR A 38 -9.68 -12.97 8.05
CA THR A 38 -10.14 -13.34 9.40
C THR A 38 -11.07 -14.53 9.34
N LEU A 39 -12.08 -14.52 8.46
CA LEU A 39 -12.97 -15.67 8.28
C LEU A 39 -12.18 -16.91 7.80
N THR A 40 -11.24 -16.73 6.87
CA THR A 40 -10.42 -17.84 6.36
C THR A 40 -9.60 -18.49 7.48
N LEU A 41 -8.89 -17.69 8.27
CA LEU A 41 -8.09 -18.17 9.39
C LEU A 41 -8.96 -18.83 10.47
N GLU A 42 -10.11 -18.23 10.78
CA GLU A 42 -11.08 -18.77 11.72
C GLU A 42 -11.56 -20.17 11.31
N LEU A 43 -11.95 -20.36 10.05
CA LEU A 43 -12.41 -21.65 9.56
C LEU A 43 -11.28 -22.69 9.56
N VAL A 44 -10.05 -22.28 9.25
CA VAL A 44 -8.89 -23.18 9.29
C VAL A 44 -8.59 -23.62 10.72
N LEU A 45 -8.49 -22.71 11.68
CA LEU A 45 -8.23 -23.07 13.08
C LEU A 45 -9.33 -23.95 13.66
N ASN A 46 -10.60 -23.68 13.33
CA ASN A 46 -11.71 -24.56 13.71
C ASN A 46 -11.56 -25.96 13.12
N ALA A 47 -11.20 -26.07 11.84
CA ALA A 47 -10.99 -27.37 11.19
C ALA A 47 -9.83 -28.14 11.83
N LEU A 48 -8.69 -27.49 12.10
CA LEU A 48 -7.54 -28.08 12.77
C LEU A 48 -7.87 -28.51 14.20
N ASN A 49 -8.59 -27.69 14.96
CA ASN A 49 -9.02 -28.05 16.30
C ASN A 49 -9.96 -29.25 16.30
N GLN A 50 -10.89 -29.34 15.33
CA GLN A 50 -11.73 -30.51 15.17
C GLN A 50 -10.95 -31.78 14.77
N ILE A 51 -9.87 -31.64 13.97
CA ILE A 51 -8.95 -32.74 13.69
C ILE A 51 -8.26 -33.18 14.99
N TYR A 52 -7.67 -32.23 15.72
CA TYR A 52 -6.96 -32.49 16.98
C TYR A 52 -7.84 -33.20 18.01
N ILE A 53 -9.09 -32.76 18.18
CA ILE A 53 -10.06 -33.39 19.09
C ILE A 53 -10.40 -34.82 18.65
N SER A 54 -10.50 -35.06 17.33
CA SER A 54 -10.79 -36.40 16.81
C SER A 54 -9.61 -37.37 16.97
N ASP A 55 -8.39 -36.90 16.67
CA ASP A 55 -7.13 -37.62 16.84
C ASP A 55 -5.99 -36.60 16.70
N SER A 56 -5.25 -36.39 17.79
CA SER A 56 -4.15 -35.42 17.84
C SER A 56 -2.99 -35.79 16.92
N ASN A 57 -2.81 -37.07 16.58
CA ASN A 57 -1.74 -37.52 15.68
C ASN A 57 -1.94 -37.04 14.23
N LEU A 58 -3.18 -36.72 13.85
CA LEU A 58 -3.50 -36.18 12.53
C LEU A 58 -3.04 -34.72 12.35
N ILE A 59 -2.66 -34.02 13.43
CA ILE A 59 -1.93 -32.75 13.35
C ILE A 59 -0.45 -33.06 13.13
N ASN A 60 -0.11 -33.50 11.92
CA ASN A 60 1.23 -33.99 11.59
C ASN A 60 2.16 -32.92 10.98
N LYS A 61 1.63 -31.85 10.39
CA LYS A 61 2.39 -30.79 9.70
C LYS A 61 2.16 -29.39 10.25
N VAL A 62 3.00 -28.45 9.81
CA VAL A 62 2.95 -27.04 10.24
C VAL A 62 1.91 -26.27 9.43
N THR A 63 1.21 -25.35 10.09
CA THR A 63 0.40 -24.32 9.45
C THR A 63 1.05 -22.96 9.68
N TYR A 64 1.65 -22.41 8.64
CA TYR A 64 2.22 -21.07 8.65
C TYR A 64 1.12 -20.02 8.45
N VAL A 65 1.14 -18.98 9.27
CA VAL A 65 0.31 -17.80 9.08
C VAL A 65 1.24 -16.62 8.86
N ILE A 66 1.15 -15.96 7.70
CA ILE A 66 2.00 -14.83 7.34
C ILE A 66 1.20 -13.54 7.27
N SER A 67 1.73 -12.47 7.89
CA SER A 67 1.14 -11.13 7.84
C SER A 67 2.22 -10.09 7.54
N SER A 68 1.86 -9.08 6.76
CA SER A 68 2.75 -7.97 6.41
C SER A 68 2.29 -6.68 7.07
N ASP A 69 3.12 -6.16 7.97
CA ASP A 69 2.98 -4.83 8.55
C ASP A 69 3.69 -3.82 7.64
N THR A 70 2.90 -3.00 6.94
CA THR A 70 3.46 -1.99 6.02
C THR A 70 3.98 -0.74 6.72
N LEU A 71 3.93 -0.68 8.07
CA LEU A 71 4.30 0.44 8.94
C LEU A 71 3.43 1.70 8.80
N ILE A 72 2.53 1.72 7.82
CA ILE A 72 1.56 2.79 7.57
C ILE A 72 0.13 2.28 7.50
N GLU A 73 -0.12 1.05 7.96
CA GLU A 73 -1.47 0.47 7.99
C GLU A 73 -2.40 1.18 8.97
N ASN A 74 -3.68 0.83 8.88
CA ASN A 74 -4.66 1.19 9.89
C ASN A 74 -4.27 0.56 11.26
N PRO A 75 -4.18 1.36 12.34
CA PRO A 75 -3.64 0.88 13.62
C PRO A 75 -4.52 -0.17 14.31
N PHE A 76 -5.84 -0.16 14.08
CA PHE A 76 -6.75 -1.20 14.56
C PHE A 76 -6.53 -2.55 13.86
N VAL A 77 -5.99 -2.52 12.63
CA VAL A 77 -5.56 -3.72 11.89
C VAL A 77 -4.28 -4.27 12.51
N VAL A 78 -3.35 -3.37 12.85
CA VAL A 78 -2.11 -3.73 13.55
C VAL A 78 -2.42 -4.39 14.89
N ASN A 79 -3.38 -3.87 15.66
CA ASN A 79 -3.83 -4.51 16.91
C ASN A 79 -4.31 -5.94 16.68
N ARG A 80 -5.15 -6.20 15.67
CA ARG A 80 -5.64 -7.56 15.36
C ARG A 80 -4.56 -8.53 14.93
N ILE A 81 -3.53 -8.03 14.25
CA ILE A 81 -2.36 -8.84 13.90
C ILE A 81 -1.59 -9.19 15.18
N LYS A 82 -1.41 -8.23 16.10
CA LYS A 82 -0.78 -8.48 17.41
C LYS A 82 -1.57 -9.45 18.29
N GLU A 83 -2.90 -9.37 18.30
CA GLU A 83 -3.75 -10.33 19.02
C GLU A 83 -3.49 -11.76 18.54
N PHE A 84 -3.39 -11.95 17.22
CA PHE A 84 -3.04 -13.25 16.65
C PHE A 84 -1.60 -13.66 16.96
N GLU A 85 -0.66 -12.73 16.92
CA GLU A 85 0.74 -12.97 17.31
C GLU A 85 0.84 -13.48 18.76
N ILE A 86 0.10 -12.89 19.69
CA ILE A 86 0.02 -13.35 21.08
C ILE A 86 -0.55 -14.77 21.14
N PHE A 87 -1.67 -15.03 20.46
CA PHE A 87 -2.27 -16.37 20.39
C PHE A 87 -1.31 -17.40 19.79
N SER A 88 -0.56 -17.06 18.74
CA SER A 88 0.36 -18.00 18.07
C SER A 88 1.45 -18.55 19.00
N ASN A 89 1.74 -17.83 20.10
CA ASN A 89 2.70 -18.25 21.12
C ASN A 89 2.06 -19.09 22.24
N SER A 90 0.74 -19.26 22.26
CA SER A 90 0.01 -19.97 23.29
C SER A 90 0.15 -21.51 23.18
N PRO A 91 -0.11 -22.26 24.26
CA PRO A 91 -0.15 -23.72 24.22
C PRO A 91 -1.17 -24.28 23.22
N GLU A 92 -2.30 -23.60 23.03
CA GLU A 92 -3.36 -23.98 22.09
C GLU A 92 -2.85 -23.93 20.64
N ALA A 93 -2.17 -22.84 20.26
CA ALA A 93 -1.58 -22.72 18.92
C ALA A 93 -0.47 -23.77 18.68
N LYS A 94 0.35 -24.06 19.70
CA LYS A 94 1.41 -25.09 19.62
C LYS A 94 0.85 -26.49 19.41
N LYS A 95 -0.25 -26.85 20.08
CA LYS A 95 -0.94 -28.14 19.87
C LYS A 95 -1.45 -28.31 18.44
N LEU A 96 -1.78 -27.20 17.79
CA LEU A 96 -2.22 -27.16 16.39
C LEU A 96 -1.08 -26.95 15.38
N LYS A 97 0.19 -26.93 15.84
CA LYS A 97 1.38 -26.66 15.02
C LYS A 97 1.28 -25.37 14.19
N ILE A 98 0.75 -24.31 14.80
CA ILE A 98 0.66 -22.99 14.17
C ILE A 98 1.98 -22.24 14.34
N GLU A 99 2.51 -21.70 13.24
CA GLU A 99 3.66 -20.79 13.26
C GLU A 99 3.27 -19.45 12.63
N PHE A 100 3.48 -18.35 13.35
CA PHE A 100 3.19 -17.01 12.85
C PHE A 100 4.46 -16.31 12.36
N ILE A 101 4.37 -15.70 11.18
CA ILE A 101 5.45 -14.97 10.52
C ILE A 101 4.96 -13.54 10.27
N SER A 102 5.46 -12.60 11.07
CA SER A 102 5.25 -11.17 10.87
C SER A 102 6.38 -10.59 10.03
N VAL A 103 6.05 -10.03 8.87
CA VAL A 103 7.03 -9.43 7.96
C VAL A 103 6.83 -7.93 7.85
N LYS A 104 7.94 -7.21 7.70
CA LYS A 104 7.98 -5.75 7.55
C LYS A 104 8.86 -5.39 6.35
N PRO A 105 8.61 -4.27 5.66
CA PRO A 105 9.57 -3.76 4.69
C PRO A 105 10.89 -3.40 5.39
N GLU A 106 12.00 -3.71 4.73
CA GLU A 106 13.31 -3.21 5.13
C GLU A 106 13.31 -1.68 5.17
N VAL A 107 14.16 -1.07 6.01
CA VAL A 107 14.19 0.39 6.23
C VAL A 107 14.34 1.15 4.91
N ASP A 108 15.09 0.60 3.94
CA ASP A 108 15.29 1.19 2.61
C ASP A 108 14.06 1.16 1.70
N GLU A 109 13.09 0.30 2.01
CA GLU A 109 11.91 -0.01 1.21
C GLU A 109 10.62 0.52 1.86
N THR A 110 10.70 1.17 3.02
CA THR A 110 9.53 1.75 3.69
C THR A 110 8.94 2.92 2.90
N PHE A 111 7.67 3.23 3.19
CA PHE A 111 6.95 4.29 2.49
C PHE A 111 7.67 5.64 2.56
N TRP A 112 8.13 6.03 3.76
CA TRP A 112 8.79 7.30 3.97
C TRP A 112 10.21 7.31 3.41
N THR A 113 10.94 6.21 3.50
CA THR A 113 12.28 6.13 2.89
C THR A 113 12.22 6.22 1.37
N LEU A 114 11.26 5.57 0.73
CA LEU A 114 11.08 5.67 -0.73
C LEU A 114 10.61 7.08 -1.16
N LEU A 115 9.59 7.63 -0.49
CA LEU A 115 9.04 8.95 -0.81
C LEU A 115 10.05 10.08 -0.53
N ILE A 116 10.64 10.09 0.67
CA ILE A 116 11.44 11.21 1.18
C ILE A 116 12.93 10.95 1.04
N GLY A 117 13.42 9.73 1.18
CA GLY A 117 14.84 9.37 1.04
C GLY A 117 15.26 9.10 -0.42
N ARG A 118 14.41 8.44 -1.21
CA ARG A 118 14.68 8.14 -2.63
C ARG A 118 13.98 9.09 -3.61
N GLY A 119 13.04 9.90 -3.13
CA GLY A 119 12.36 10.93 -3.92
C GLY A 119 11.29 10.37 -4.87
N TYR A 120 10.72 9.20 -4.55
CA TYR A 120 9.64 8.60 -5.34
C TYR A 120 8.44 9.55 -5.38
N PRO A 121 7.68 9.62 -6.49
CA PRO A 121 6.39 10.30 -6.47
C PRO A 121 5.43 9.52 -5.56
N LEU A 122 4.40 10.19 -5.04
CA LEU A 122 3.32 9.50 -4.33
C LEU A 122 2.71 8.42 -5.25
N PRO A 123 2.33 7.24 -4.71
CA PRO A 123 1.70 6.17 -5.50
C PRO A 123 0.51 6.66 -6.34
N LEU A 124 0.41 6.12 -7.55
CA LEU A 124 -0.69 6.39 -8.49
C LEU A 124 -1.31 5.07 -8.95
N ASN A 125 -2.53 5.10 -9.50
CA ASN A 125 -3.20 3.88 -9.94
C ASN A 125 -2.40 3.04 -10.93
N ARG A 126 -1.66 3.69 -11.84
CA ARG A 126 -0.77 3.04 -12.82
C ARG A 126 0.68 2.86 -12.31
N PHE A 127 0.99 3.34 -11.11
CA PHE A 127 2.34 3.29 -10.53
C PHE A 127 2.25 3.07 -9.01
N ARG A 128 1.82 1.86 -8.63
CA ARG A 128 1.59 1.43 -7.24
C ARG A 128 2.83 0.75 -6.67
N TRP A 129 3.94 1.48 -6.61
CA TRP A 129 5.20 0.95 -6.08
C TRP A 129 5.03 0.42 -4.64
N CYS A 130 4.17 1.05 -3.84
CA CYS A 130 3.94 0.66 -2.45
C CYS A 130 3.46 -0.78 -2.29
N THR A 131 2.71 -1.35 -3.23
CA THR A 131 2.25 -2.74 -3.13
C THR A 131 3.43 -3.72 -3.20
N ARG A 132 4.32 -3.55 -4.19
CA ARG A 132 5.50 -4.40 -4.36
C ARG A 132 6.45 -4.26 -3.16
N HIS A 133 6.81 -3.04 -2.80
CA HIS A 133 7.82 -2.78 -1.77
C HIS A 133 7.34 -3.09 -0.35
N LEU A 134 6.10 -2.72 -0.01
CA LEU A 134 5.62 -2.81 1.37
C LEU A 134 4.93 -4.13 1.69
N LYS A 135 4.31 -4.80 0.70
CA LYS A 135 3.54 -6.03 0.92
C LYS A 135 4.16 -7.25 0.24
N ILE A 136 4.41 -7.18 -1.06
CA ILE A 136 4.77 -8.38 -1.82
C ILE A 136 6.21 -8.82 -1.50
N ASN A 137 7.21 -7.93 -1.61
CA ASN A 137 8.61 -8.30 -1.38
C ASN A 137 8.85 -8.89 0.03
N PRO A 138 8.34 -8.31 1.14
CA PRO A 138 8.53 -8.90 2.46
C PRO A 138 7.91 -10.31 2.60
N ILE A 139 6.76 -10.54 1.96
CA ILE A 139 6.06 -11.84 1.98
C ILE A 139 6.83 -12.86 1.14
N GLU A 140 7.20 -12.52 -0.09
CA GLU A 140 7.93 -13.41 -1.01
C GLU A 140 9.26 -13.86 -0.38
N ASN A 141 10.06 -12.93 0.16
CA ASN A 141 11.35 -13.26 0.78
C ASN A 141 11.24 -14.29 1.92
N ASN A 142 10.11 -14.31 2.63
CA ASN A 142 9.87 -15.30 3.69
C ASN A 142 9.19 -16.56 3.16
N THR A 143 8.36 -16.43 2.11
CA THR A 143 7.75 -17.57 1.42
C THR A 143 8.83 -18.46 0.77
N TYR A 144 9.85 -17.87 0.15
CA TYR A 144 10.99 -18.62 -0.41
C TYR A 144 11.70 -19.46 0.65
N LYS A 145 11.91 -18.93 1.86
CA LYS A 145 12.52 -19.70 2.97
C LYS A 145 11.66 -20.88 3.44
N ILE A 146 10.34 -20.80 3.28
CA ILE A 146 9.43 -21.91 3.57
C ILE A 146 9.51 -22.94 2.44
N GLN A 147 9.47 -22.49 1.19
CA GLN A 147 9.57 -23.35 0.01
C GLN A 147 10.92 -24.06 -0.12
N GLU A 148 11.99 -23.51 0.45
CA GLU A 148 13.29 -24.20 0.57
C GLU A 148 13.22 -25.41 1.51
N LYS A 149 12.32 -25.40 2.50
CA LYS A 149 12.14 -26.48 3.48
C LYS A 149 11.10 -27.51 3.04
N HIS A 150 10.18 -27.12 2.17
CA HIS A 150 9.01 -27.91 1.80
C HIS A 150 8.90 -28.02 0.27
N PRO A 151 8.86 -29.24 -0.32
CA PRO A 151 8.76 -29.42 -1.77
C PRO A 151 7.53 -28.73 -2.39
N THR A 152 6.43 -28.69 -1.64
CA THR A 152 5.14 -28.12 -2.03
C THR A 152 4.54 -27.33 -0.86
N VAL A 153 3.82 -26.24 -1.17
CA VAL A 153 3.12 -25.42 -0.17
C VAL A 153 1.71 -25.11 -0.67
N ILE A 154 0.71 -25.21 0.22
CA ILE A 154 -0.68 -24.88 -0.08
C ILE A 154 -0.97 -23.47 0.45
N ASN A 155 -1.11 -22.51 -0.47
CA ASN A 155 -1.40 -21.11 -0.16
C ASN A 155 -2.90 -20.94 0.10
N VAL A 156 -3.28 -20.77 1.36
CA VAL A 156 -4.67 -20.59 1.76
C VAL A 156 -5.03 -19.12 1.74
N LEU A 157 -5.91 -18.71 0.82
CA LEU A 157 -6.26 -17.31 0.60
C LEU A 157 -7.76 -17.06 0.76
N GLY A 158 -8.11 -15.93 1.37
CA GLY A 158 -9.49 -15.48 1.54
C GLY A 158 -10.09 -14.86 0.28
N ILE A 159 -10.18 -15.63 -0.80
CA ILE A 159 -10.71 -15.20 -2.09
C ILE A 159 -12.19 -15.58 -2.20
N ARG A 160 -13.03 -14.65 -2.69
CA ARG A 160 -14.46 -14.88 -2.96
C ARG A 160 -14.77 -14.67 -4.44
N ARG A 161 -15.63 -15.51 -5.04
CA ARG A 161 -15.95 -15.45 -6.48
C ARG A 161 -16.68 -14.16 -6.88
N ASN A 162 -17.46 -13.58 -5.96
CA ASN A 162 -18.28 -12.39 -6.20
C ASN A 162 -17.57 -11.06 -5.86
N GLU A 163 -16.24 -11.05 -5.67
CA GLU A 163 -15.51 -9.82 -5.35
C GLU A 163 -15.33 -8.89 -6.56
N SER A 164 -15.10 -9.43 -7.77
CA SER A 164 -15.14 -8.67 -9.03
C SER A 164 -15.21 -9.58 -10.26
N ALA A 165 -15.78 -9.10 -11.36
CA ALA A 165 -15.85 -9.84 -12.63
C ALA A 165 -14.45 -10.23 -13.16
N VAL A 166 -13.43 -9.37 -12.97
CA VAL A 166 -12.05 -9.65 -13.38
C VAL A 166 -11.42 -10.76 -12.53
N ARG A 167 -11.66 -10.76 -11.21
CA ARG A 167 -11.18 -11.85 -10.34
C ARG A 167 -11.86 -13.17 -10.68
N ARG A 168 -13.17 -13.17 -10.92
CA ARG A 168 -13.93 -14.36 -11.33
C ARG A 168 -13.32 -15.03 -12.58
N SER A 169 -13.08 -14.27 -13.64
CA SER A 169 -12.51 -14.81 -14.89
C SER A 169 -11.10 -15.38 -14.70
N ARG A 170 -10.30 -14.83 -13.79
CA ARG A 170 -8.97 -15.39 -13.47
C ARG A 170 -9.08 -16.70 -12.70
N ILE A 171 -9.95 -16.73 -11.68
CA ILE A 171 -10.22 -17.91 -10.84
C ILE A 171 -10.68 -19.08 -11.71
N GLU A 172 -11.64 -18.86 -12.61
CA GLU A 172 -12.17 -19.90 -13.50
C GLU A 172 -11.11 -20.45 -14.46
N LYS A 173 -10.16 -19.62 -14.91
CA LYS A 173 -9.06 -20.04 -15.79
C LYS A 173 -7.93 -20.78 -15.07
N SER A 174 -7.78 -20.59 -13.76
CA SER A 174 -6.72 -21.21 -12.96
C SER A 174 -7.18 -22.44 -12.20
N GLN A 175 -8.46 -22.82 -12.28
CA GLN A 175 -9.00 -23.92 -11.49
C GLN A 175 -8.33 -25.24 -11.87
N ILE A 176 -7.92 -26.01 -10.87
CA ILE A 176 -7.37 -27.35 -11.09
C ILE A 176 -8.53 -28.29 -11.47
N ASP A 177 -8.32 -29.11 -12.49
CA ASP A 177 -9.34 -30.05 -12.97
C ASP A 177 -9.87 -30.92 -11.82
N ASN A 178 -11.20 -30.98 -11.71
CA ASN A 178 -11.94 -31.71 -10.66
C ASN A 178 -11.70 -31.23 -9.21
N GLU A 179 -11.00 -30.12 -9.00
CA GLU A 179 -10.68 -29.57 -7.67
C GLU A 179 -11.24 -28.15 -7.52
N TYR A 180 -12.51 -28.04 -7.10
CA TYR A 180 -13.28 -26.79 -7.10
C TYR A 180 -12.67 -25.64 -6.27
N TYR A 181 -11.97 -25.98 -5.19
CA TYR A 181 -11.39 -25.01 -4.26
C TYR A 181 -9.90 -24.75 -4.51
N LEU A 182 -9.29 -25.47 -5.47
CA LEU A 182 -7.86 -25.37 -5.78
C LEU A 182 -7.60 -24.68 -7.11
N PHE A 183 -6.58 -23.84 -7.12
CA PHE A 183 -6.17 -23.08 -8.28
C PHE A 183 -4.66 -23.18 -8.47
N GLN A 184 -4.22 -23.30 -9.73
CA GLN A 184 -2.81 -23.28 -10.07
C GLN A 184 -2.29 -21.83 -10.03
N ASN A 185 -1.15 -21.63 -9.39
CA ASN A 185 -0.44 -20.36 -9.49
C ASN A 185 0.29 -20.31 -10.84
N PHE A 186 -0.06 -19.33 -11.69
CA PHE A 186 0.56 -19.17 -13.02
C PHE A 186 2.03 -18.75 -12.97
N GLU A 187 2.51 -18.19 -11.86
CA GLU A 187 3.87 -17.67 -11.75
C GLU A 187 4.83 -18.68 -11.11
N GLU A 188 4.32 -19.65 -10.34
CA GLU A 188 5.13 -20.66 -9.65
C GLU A 188 4.41 -22.02 -9.60
N GLU A 189 4.84 -22.97 -10.42
CA GLU A 189 4.25 -24.32 -10.53
C GLU A 189 4.22 -25.09 -9.19
N ARG A 190 5.10 -24.74 -8.24
CA ARG A 190 5.20 -25.37 -6.91
C ARG A 190 4.16 -24.89 -5.90
N ASN A 191 3.33 -23.91 -6.26
CA ASN A 191 2.36 -23.28 -5.37
C ASN A 191 0.92 -23.52 -5.81
N ILE A 192 0.17 -24.25 -4.98
CA ILE A 192 -1.28 -24.41 -5.13
C ILE A 192 -1.98 -23.35 -4.28
N ILE A 193 -3.01 -22.70 -4.84
CA ILE A 193 -3.87 -21.78 -4.09
C ILE A 193 -5.12 -22.55 -3.66
N PHE A 194 -5.45 -22.48 -2.37
CA PHE A 194 -6.68 -23.01 -1.80
C PHE A 194 -7.56 -21.86 -1.29
N ALA A 195 -8.81 -21.77 -1.78
CA ALA A 195 -9.74 -20.70 -1.42
C ALA A 195 -10.98 -21.24 -0.70
N PRO A 196 -10.92 -21.51 0.62
CA PRO A 196 -12.00 -22.19 1.34
C PRO A 196 -13.31 -21.38 1.42
N ILE A 197 -13.24 -20.06 1.22
CA ILE A 197 -14.40 -19.16 1.29
C ILE A 197 -14.91 -18.72 -0.10
N ILE A 198 -14.53 -19.42 -1.17
CA ILE A 198 -14.83 -19.00 -2.56
C ILE A 198 -16.33 -18.74 -2.83
N ASP A 199 -17.22 -19.50 -2.18
CA ASP A 199 -18.68 -19.43 -2.32
C ASP A 199 -19.36 -18.46 -1.32
N PHE A 200 -18.57 -17.82 -0.45
CA PHE A 200 -19.12 -16.87 0.52
C PHE A 200 -19.50 -15.57 -0.19
N GLU A 201 -20.70 -15.10 0.08
CA GLU A 201 -21.06 -13.72 -0.19
C GLU A 201 -20.72 -12.83 1.01
N ILE A 202 -20.75 -11.52 0.79
CA ILE A 202 -20.47 -10.55 1.85
C ILE A 202 -21.43 -10.74 3.04
N HIS A 203 -22.69 -11.07 2.77
CA HIS A 203 -23.69 -11.26 3.80
C HIS A 203 -23.46 -12.54 4.61
N ASP A 204 -22.99 -13.62 3.98
CA ASP A 204 -22.62 -14.87 4.67
C ASP A 204 -21.44 -14.62 5.60
N LEU A 205 -20.41 -13.94 5.09
CA LEU A 205 -19.22 -13.62 5.85
C LEU A 205 -19.56 -12.86 7.13
N TRP A 206 -20.36 -11.80 7.03
CA TRP A 206 -20.75 -11.03 8.20
C TRP A 206 -21.76 -11.74 9.09
N ASN A 207 -22.60 -12.60 8.52
CA ASN A 207 -23.48 -13.44 9.32
C ASN A 207 -22.69 -14.41 10.20
N TYR A 208 -21.60 -14.99 9.67
CA TYR A 208 -20.70 -15.87 10.42
C TYR A 208 -19.93 -15.08 11.49
N LEU A 209 -19.19 -14.03 11.09
CA LEU A 209 -18.32 -13.29 12.01
C LEU A 209 -19.09 -12.64 13.17
N ARG A 210 -20.30 -12.14 12.93
CA ARG A 210 -21.14 -11.59 14.01
C ARG A 210 -21.79 -12.66 14.87
N PHE A 211 -22.00 -13.87 14.34
CA PHE A 211 -22.59 -14.95 15.12
C PHE A 211 -21.61 -15.51 16.15
N ILE A 212 -20.34 -15.66 15.79
CA ILE A 212 -19.33 -16.22 16.70
C ILE A 212 -18.82 -15.17 17.71
N GLU A 213 -18.98 -13.87 17.41
CA GLU A 213 -18.59 -12.68 18.19
C GLU A 213 -17.08 -12.53 18.47
N LYS A 214 -16.40 -13.63 18.79
CA LYS A 214 -14.96 -13.72 19.01
C LYS A 214 -14.37 -14.77 18.08
N SER A 215 -13.21 -14.44 17.53
CA SER A 215 -12.40 -15.42 16.79
C SER A 215 -11.81 -16.49 17.72
N PHE A 216 -11.29 -17.55 17.12
CA PHE A 216 -10.55 -18.63 17.77
C PHE A 216 -9.37 -18.12 18.61
N TRP A 217 -8.75 -17.00 18.20
CA TRP A 217 -7.65 -16.35 18.93
C TRP A 217 -8.12 -15.21 19.86
N GLY A 218 -9.43 -15.10 20.11
CA GLY A 218 -10.00 -14.18 21.09
C GLY A 218 -10.25 -12.75 20.60
N SER A 219 -9.90 -12.41 19.35
CA SER A 219 -10.19 -11.09 18.76
C SER A 219 -11.70 -10.83 18.69
N ASN A 220 -12.13 -9.60 19.02
CA ASN A 220 -13.53 -9.19 19.01
C ASN A 220 -13.99 -8.79 17.59
N LEU A 221 -14.88 -9.59 17.03
CA LEU A 221 -15.37 -9.46 15.65
C LEU A 221 -16.53 -8.48 15.50
N ASN A 222 -17.20 -8.12 16.60
CA ASN A 222 -18.18 -7.04 16.59
C ASN A 222 -17.50 -5.69 16.39
N ILE A 223 -16.30 -5.50 16.96
CA ILE A 223 -15.50 -4.30 16.70
C ILE A 223 -15.01 -4.28 15.24
N LEU A 224 -14.60 -5.44 14.71
CA LEU A 224 -14.23 -5.57 13.30
C LEU A 224 -15.39 -5.09 12.42
N TYR A 225 -16.61 -5.56 12.70
CA TYR A 225 -17.81 -5.11 12.00
C TYR A 225 -18.07 -3.61 12.16
N GLN A 226 -17.98 -3.07 13.38
CA GLN A 226 -18.16 -1.64 13.66
C GLN A 226 -17.17 -0.77 12.88
N MET A 227 -15.90 -1.14 12.82
CA MET A 227 -14.90 -0.40 12.03
C MET A 227 -15.27 -0.35 10.54
N TYR A 228 -15.85 -1.41 9.98
CA TYR A 228 -16.33 -1.41 8.60
C TYR A 228 -17.52 -0.46 8.41
N GLN A 229 -18.35 -0.28 9.44
CA GLN A 229 -19.43 0.72 9.45
C GLN A 229 -18.87 2.14 9.55
N ASP A 230 -18.02 2.41 10.55
CA ASP A 230 -17.43 3.73 10.82
C ASP A 230 -16.58 4.28 9.67
N SER A 231 -16.02 3.39 8.85
CA SER A 231 -15.23 3.74 7.68
C SER A 231 -16.05 3.88 6.39
N SER A 232 -17.37 3.66 6.45
CA SER A 232 -18.32 3.85 5.35
C SER A 232 -19.09 5.18 5.49
N LYS A 233 -19.50 5.78 4.37
CA LYS A 233 -20.30 7.02 4.36
C LYS A 233 -21.81 6.81 4.45
N GLU A 234 -22.29 5.61 4.12
CA GLU A 234 -23.71 5.36 3.81
C GLU A 234 -24.44 4.49 4.85
N CYS A 235 -23.75 3.99 5.88
CA CYS A 235 -24.37 3.13 6.88
C CYS A 235 -24.67 3.88 8.18
N LEU A 236 -25.63 4.81 8.14
CA LEU A 236 -26.26 5.33 9.37
C LEU A 236 -27.37 4.41 9.90
N ASN A 237 -27.91 3.50 9.08
CA ASN A 237 -28.96 2.55 9.48
C ASN A 237 -28.49 1.10 9.31
N SER A 238 -28.56 0.34 10.40
CA SER A 238 -27.70 -0.79 10.77
C SER A 238 -28.10 -2.18 10.27
N PHE A 239 -28.88 -2.31 9.19
CA PHE A 239 -29.41 -3.64 8.79
C PHE A 239 -28.95 -4.23 7.45
N ASP A 240 -28.48 -3.44 6.48
CA ASP A 240 -28.08 -3.99 5.17
C ASP A 240 -26.71 -3.49 4.70
N MET A 241 -25.67 -4.23 5.06
CA MET A 241 -24.30 -4.04 4.56
C MET A 241 -24.10 -4.57 3.11
N LYS A 242 -25.20 -4.94 2.44
CA LYS A 242 -25.24 -5.45 1.06
C LYS A 242 -24.71 -4.47 0.02
N GLN A 243 -24.71 -3.16 0.31
CA GLN A 243 -24.27 -2.12 -0.63
C GLN A 243 -22.77 -1.81 -0.58
N VAL A 244 -22.00 -2.50 0.28
CA VAL A 244 -20.57 -2.23 0.47
C VAL A 244 -19.68 -2.80 -0.66
N ASP A 245 -20.24 -3.61 -1.56
CA ASP A 245 -19.48 -4.38 -2.58
C ASP A 245 -19.16 -3.64 -3.90
N ASN A 246 -19.75 -2.48 -4.21
CA ASN A 246 -19.79 -2.00 -5.61
C ASN A 246 -18.66 -1.09 -6.11
N LYS A 247 -17.54 -0.93 -5.40
CA LYS A 247 -16.37 -0.21 -5.95
C LYS A 247 -15.10 -0.99 -5.65
N GLY A 248 -14.63 -1.71 -6.67
CA GLY A 248 -13.46 -2.58 -6.62
C GLY A 248 -12.35 -2.06 -5.71
N ASP A 249 -11.89 -2.97 -4.84
CA ASP A 249 -10.91 -2.78 -3.78
C ASP A 249 -9.58 -2.21 -4.29
N SER A 250 -9.55 -0.92 -4.57
CA SER A 250 -8.34 -0.13 -4.60
C SER A 250 -7.96 0.18 -3.16
N CYS A 251 -6.69 -0.01 -2.80
CA CYS A 251 -6.09 0.33 -1.50
C CYS A 251 -6.47 1.74 -0.98
N GLY A 252 -6.87 2.68 -1.86
CA GLY A 252 -7.33 4.01 -1.46
C GLY A 252 -8.82 4.16 -1.11
N ASN A 253 -9.69 3.26 -1.55
CA ASN A 253 -11.09 3.24 -1.09
C ASN A 253 -11.33 2.13 -0.05
N SER A 254 -10.34 1.25 0.13
CA SER A 254 -10.39 0.17 1.10
C SER A 254 -10.28 0.73 2.52
N ARG A 255 -11.16 0.21 3.37
CA ARG A 255 -11.29 0.52 4.79
C ARG A 255 -10.13 -0.02 5.63
N TRP A 256 -9.32 -0.89 5.01
CA TRP A 256 -8.19 -1.65 5.54
C TRP A 256 -6.89 -1.28 4.83
N GLY A 257 -6.83 -0.05 4.31
CA GLY A 257 -5.65 0.50 3.65
C GLY A 257 -4.84 1.39 4.56
N CYS A 258 -3.67 1.79 4.07
CA CYS A 258 -2.78 2.69 4.79
C CYS A 258 -3.40 4.06 5.04
N TRP A 259 -3.13 4.66 6.20
CA TRP A 259 -3.68 5.95 6.62
C TRP A 259 -3.21 7.12 5.73
N VAL A 260 -2.10 6.94 5.01
CA VAL A 260 -1.53 7.94 4.10
C VAL A 260 -1.87 7.68 2.62
N CYS A 261 -2.79 6.74 2.32
CA CYS A 261 -3.04 6.33 0.94
C CYS A 261 -3.42 7.50 0.01
N PRO A 262 -2.68 7.73 -1.10
CA PRO A 262 -2.93 8.87 -1.99
C PRO A 262 -3.81 8.54 -3.19
N LEU A 263 -4.22 7.27 -3.36
CA LEU A 263 -4.99 6.77 -4.50
C LEU A 263 -6.44 7.25 -4.49
N SER A 264 -6.94 7.67 -3.33
CA SER A 264 -8.25 8.29 -3.19
C SER A 264 -8.15 9.59 -2.42
N ASN A 265 -9.04 10.53 -2.73
CA ASN A 265 -9.16 11.78 -2.00
C ASN A 265 -9.90 11.60 -0.66
N LYS A 266 -10.67 10.52 -0.49
CA LYS A 266 -11.38 10.17 0.74
C LYS A 266 -11.11 8.69 1.08
N ILE A 267 -10.44 8.45 2.19
CA ILE A 267 -10.11 7.11 2.72
C ILE A 267 -10.75 6.93 4.10
N TRP A 268 -10.50 5.80 4.75
CA TRP A 268 -11.10 5.47 6.06
C TRP A 268 -10.86 6.54 7.14
N ILE A 269 -9.65 7.12 7.26
CA ILE A 269 -9.39 8.19 8.24
C ILE A 269 -10.23 9.44 7.98
N ASP A 270 -10.54 9.77 6.71
CA ASP A 270 -11.37 10.92 6.39
C ASP A 270 -12.83 10.68 6.83
N ASN A 271 -13.31 9.45 6.64
CA ASN A 271 -14.67 9.07 7.01
C ASN A 271 -14.79 8.96 8.53
N MET A 272 -13.86 8.29 9.21
CA MET A 272 -13.85 8.20 10.69
C MET A 272 -13.78 9.58 11.32
N HIS A 273 -12.93 10.48 10.80
CA HIS A 273 -12.88 11.86 11.27
C HIS A 273 -14.22 12.59 11.05
N SER A 274 -14.86 12.40 9.88
CA SER A 274 -16.18 12.99 9.60
C SER A 274 -17.29 12.41 10.49
N ASN A 275 -17.13 11.18 10.95
CA ASN A 275 -18.05 10.49 11.86
C ASN A 275 -17.76 10.78 13.34
N GLY A 276 -16.86 11.71 13.65
CA GLY A 276 -16.62 12.20 15.00
C GLY A 276 -15.56 11.42 15.80
N ILE A 277 -14.80 10.52 15.16
CA ILE A 277 -13.67 9.87 15.82
C ILE A 277 -12.58 10.92 16.14
N GLN A 278 -12.21 11.00 17.42
CA GLN A 278 -11.28 12.00 17.93
C GLN A 278 -9.83 11.69 17.51
N ASN A 279 -8.97 12.69 17.65
CA ASN A 279 -7.52 12.57 17.45
C ASN A 279 -7.08 12.11 16.04
N LEU A 280 -7.94 12.23 15.02
CA LEU A 280 -7.60 11.95 13.61
C LEU A 280 -7.24 13.21 12.80
N GLU A 281 -7.61 14.40 13.28
CA GLU A 281 -7.43 15.65 12.54
C GLU A 281 -5.96 15.90 12.11
N PRO A 282 -4.92 15.66 12.96
CA PRO A 282 -3.55 15.88 12.54
C PRO A 282 -3.10 14.99 11.37
N VAL A 283 -3.38 13.68 11.38
CA VAL A 283 -3.05 12.79 10.24
C VAL A 283 -3.89 13.11 9.00
N VAL A 284 -5.15 13.51 9.16
CA VAL A 284 -6.01 13.93 8.05
C VAL A 284 -5.42 15.18 7.39
N LYS A 285 -5.09 16.23 8.15
CA LYS A 285 -4.46 17.45 7.64
C LYS A 285 -3.15 17.15 6.92
N PHE A 286 -2.28 16.35 7.55
CA PHE A 286 -1.00 15.98 6.95
C PHE A 286 -1.19 15.25 5.61
N ARG A 287 -2.11 14.29 5.54
CA ARG A 287 -2.41 13.61 4.27
C ARG A 287 -2.95 14.59 3.23
N LYS A 288 -3.92 15.46 3.56
CA LYS A 288 -4.46 16.45 2.60
C LYS A 288 -3.38 17.37 2.07
N LEU A 289 -2.44 17.77 2.92
CA LEU A 289 -1.29 18.57 2.54
C LEU A 289 -0.44 17.86 1.49
N LEU A 290 -0.03 16.60 1.74
CA LEU A 290 0.70 15.78 0.77
C LEU A 290 -0.05 15.67 -0.56
N LEU A 291 -1.37 15.44 -0.53
CA LEU A 291 -2.19 15.35 -1.72
C LEU A 291 -2.27 16.66 -2.51
N SER A 292 -2.32 17.80 -1.82
CA SER A 292 -2.38 19.13 -2.44
C SER A 292 -1.04 19.57 -3.04
N GLU A 293 0.07 19.06 -2.51
CA GLU A 293 1.42 19.46 -2.89
C GLU A 293 2.06 18.53 -3.94
N ARG A 294 1.50 17.34 -4.16
CA ARG A 294 2.07 16.26 -5.01
C ARG A 294 2.37 16.65 -6.46
N ASP A 295 1.51 17.49 -7.03
CA ASP A 295 1.53 17.89 -8.44
C ASP A 295 2.07 19.32 -8.64
N LYS A 296 2.46 20.01 -7.55
CA LYS A 296 3.00 21.37 -7.65
C LYS A 296 4.39 21.33 -8.28
N GLN A 297 4.56 22.02 -9.41
CA GLN A 297 5.82 22.06 -10.17
C GLN A 297 7.00 22.58 -9.34
N ILE A 298 6.73 23.51 -8.42
CA ILE A 298 7.71 24.07 -7.47
C ILE A 298 8.38 23.00 -6.59
N ASN A 299 7.68 21.89 -6.33
CA ASN A 299 8.17 20.81 -5.48
C ASN A 299 8.92 19.73 -6.29
N ARG A 300 9.01 19.84 -7.61
CA ARG A 300 9.57 18.80 -8.50
C ARG A 300 10.81 19.33 -9.18
N TYR A 301 11.87 18.54 -9.25
CA TYR A 301 13.00 18.87 -10.12
C TYR A 301 12.66 18.60 -11.60
N ALA A 302 13.40 19.22 -12.51
CA ALA A 302 13.47 18.79 -13.92
C ALA A 302 14.52 17.68 -14.14
N GLY A 303 15.42 17.51 -13.17
CA GLY A 303 16.46 16.50 -13.21
C GLY A 303 15.95 15.07 -12.96
N LYS A 304 16.71 14.07 -13.37
CA LYS A 304 16.47 12.65 -13.06
C LYS A 304 16.79 12.36 -11.58
N HIS A 305 16.33 11.20 -11.09
CA HIS A 305 16.73 10.71 -9.78
C HIS A 305 18.25 10.60 -9.70
N VAL A 306 18.81 11.07 -8.59
CA VAL A 306 20.22 10.87 -8.27
C VAL A 306 20.43 9.37 -8.07
N ARG A 307 21.24 8.77 -8.95
CA ARG A 307 21.63 7.36 -8.87
C ARG A 307 23.14 7.29 -8.76
N ARG A 308 23.62 6.41 -7.89
CA ARG A 308 25.03 6.08 -7.75
C ARG A 308 25.31 4.82 -8.58
N SER A 309 26.32 4.87 -9.43
CA SER A 309 26.84 3.71 -10.16
C SER A 309 28.35 3.82 -10.19
N ASN A 310 29.06 2.75 -9.80
CA ASN A 310 30.53 2.69 -9.76
C ASN A 310 31.20 3.89 -9.05
N GLY A 311 30.60 4.37 -7.96
CA GLY A 311 31.13 5.50 -7.19
C GLY A 311 30.78 6.89 -7.74
N THR A 312 30.22 7.02 -8.95
CA THR A 312 29.85 8.30 -9.55
C THR A 312 28.34 8.54 -9.47
N TYR A 313 27.95 9.79 -9.24
CA TYR A 313 26.54 10.20 -9.28
C TYR A 313 26.14 10.67 -10.67
N SER A 314 25.06 10.11 -11.21
CA SER A 314 24.53 10.55 -12.49
C SER A 314 23.52 11.68 -12.31
N LEU A 315 23.84 12.87 -12.81
CA LEU A 315 22.93 14.00 -12.93
C LEU A 315 22.45 14.15 -14.38
N GLY A 316 21.29 14.75 -14.60
CA GLY A 316 20.80 15.02 -15.95
C GLY A 316 19.30 15.25 -16.00
N ILE A 317 18.75 15.48 -17.18
CA ILE A 317 17.32 15.69 -17.40
C ILE A 317 16.54 14.38 -17.16
N ARG A 318 15.37 14.46 -16.51
CA ARG A 318 14.49 13.28 -16.31
C ARG A 318 13.96 12.71 -17.63
N GLY A 319 13.61 13.58 -18.55
CA GLY A 319 13.02 13.25 -19.84
C GLY A 319 12.22 14.41 -20.40
N TRP A 320 11.66 14.19 -21.56
CA TRP A 320 10.83 15.15 -22.29
C TRP A 320 9.37 14.69 -22.29
N GLN A 321 8.46 15.62 -22.06
CA GLN A 321 7.03 15.44 -22.14
C GLN A 321 6.51 16.17 -23.38
N LYS A 322 5.89 15.42 -24.29
CA LYS A 322 5.24 15.97 -25.47
C LYS A 322 4.09 16.91 -25.08
N LEU A 323 4.03 18.08 -25.70
CA LEU A 323 2.91 19.00 -25.60
C LEU A 323 1.73 18.51 -26.44
N LYS A 324 0.52 18.74 -25.97
CA LYS A 324 -0.67 18.52 -26.78
C LYS A 324 -0.81 19.66 -27.79
N PHE A 325 -1.46 19.37 -28.91
CA PHE A 325 -1.77 20.37 -29.94
C PHE A 325 -3.28 20.70 -29.90
N ASP A 326 -3.58 21.98 -30.07
CA ASP A 326 -4.92 22.54 -30.19
C ASP A 326 -5.02 23.20 -31.57
N GLU A 327 -5.80 22.60 -32.47
CA GLU A 327 -5.96 23.03 -33.86
C GLU A 327 -6.67 24.39 -33.95
N GLU A 328 -7.68 24.64 -33.12
CA GLU A 328 -8.50 25.88 -33.18
C GLU A 328 -7.67 27.11 -32.84
N ASN A 329 -6.81 27.00 -31.82
CA ASN A 329 -5.97 28.09 -31.35
C ASN A 329 -4.53 28.03 -31.90
N ASN A 330 -4.24 27.04 -32.75
CA ASN A 330 -2.91 26.73 -33.26
C ASN A 330 -1.84 26.76 -32.15
N ALA A 331 -2.09 26.00 -31.07
CA ALA A 331 -1.32 26.10 -29.83
C ALA A 331 -0.79 24.75 -29.35
N HIS A 332 0.49 24.72 -28.96
CA HIS A 332 1.06 23.60 -28.21
C HIS A 332 1.02 23.88 -26.71
N PHE A 333 0.38 23.00 -25.95
CA PHE A 333 0.03 23.26 -24.56
C PHE A 333 0.26 22.07 -23.63
N ILE A 334 0.44 22.42 -22.36
CA ILE A 334 0.43 21.51 -21.24
C ILE A 334 -1.04 21.39 -20.78
N PRO A 335 -1.65 20.18 -20.82
CA PRO A 335 -3.07 20.05 -20.50
C PRO A 335 -3.37 20.37 -19.04
N LYS A 336 -4.60 20.85 -18.81
CA LYS A 336 -5.22 20.91 -17.49
C LYS A 336 -5.16 19.53 -16.83
N LYS A 337 -4.84 19.48 -15.53
CA LYS A 337 -4.83 18.23 -14.75
C LYS A 337 -5.59 18.43 -13.45
N GLY A 338 -6.81 17.88 -13.40
CA GLY A 338 -7.71 18.06 -12.27
C GLY A 338 -8.08 19.53 -12.04
N ILE A 339 -8.36 19.87 -10.78
CA ILE A 339 -8.73 21.23 -10.37
C ILE A 339 -7.49 22.12 -10.14
N HIS A 340 -6.34 21.52 -9.79
CA HIS A 340 -5.19 22.26 -9.27
C HIS A 340 -4.14 22.67 -10.32
N ARG A 341 -4.24 22.16 -11.56
CA ARG A 341 -3.33 22.54 -12.63
C ARG A 341 -4.12 22.98 -13.84
N GLU A 342 -3.98 24.25 -14.17
CA GLU A 342 -4.57 24.87 -15.35
C GLU A 342 -3.85 24.46 -16.64
N ARG A 343 -4.51 24.73 -17.77
CA ARG A 343 -3.89 24.65 -19.08
C ARG A 343 -2.79 25.71 -19.16
N VAL A 344 -1.64 25.35 -19.75
CA VAL A 344 -0.56 26.30 -20.00
C VAL A 344 -0.16 26.20 -21.46
N ASP A 345 -0.48 27.23 -22.23
CA ASP A 345 -0.01 27.36 -23.60
C ASP A 345 1.47 27.72 -23.60
N VAL A 346 2.25 26.98 -24.39
CA VAL A 346 3.71 27.11 -24.44
C VAL A 346 4.13 27.72 -25.77
N VAL A 347 3.48 27.30 -26.86
CA VAL A 347 3.69 27.81 -28.22
C VAL A 347 2.33 28.15 -28.80
N ILE A 348 2.20 29.32 -29.42
CA ILE A 348 0.99 29.76 -30.12
C ILE A 348 1.42 30.30 -31.47
N ASN A 349 0.83 29.82 -32.57
CA ASN A 349 1.21 30.21 -33.94
C ASN A 349 2.72 30.08 -34.19
N ASP A 350 3.32 28.95 -33.78
CA ASP A 350 4.77 28.69 -33.80
C ASP A 350 5.65 29.67 -32.98
N VAL A 351 5.04 30.63 -32.28
CA VAL A 351 5.74 31.58 -31.40
C VAL A 351 5.79 31.06 -29.97
N LEU A 352 7.00 30.96 -29.44
CA LEU A 352 7.26 30.54 -28.08
C LEU A 352 6.87 31.63 -27.08
N GLN A 353 6.14 31.27 -26.03
CA GLN A 353 5.79 32.20 -24.95
C GLN A 353 7.04 32.72 -24.24
N LYS A 354 7.09 34.02 -23.90
CA LYS A 354 8.30 34.76 -23.44
C LYS A 354 9.13 34.07 -22.35
N LYS A 355 8.50 33.31 -21.46
CA LYS A 355 9.19 32.64 -20.35
C LYS A 355 9.97 31.39 -20.79
N TYR A 356 9.69 30.83 -21.97
CA TYR A 356 10.31 29.62 -22.47
C TYR A 356 11.46 29.91 -23.44
N LYS A 357 12.44 29.00 -23.47
CA LYS A 357 13.56 29.02 -24.40
C LYS A 357 13.73 27.64 -25.04
N ILE A 358 14.06 27.59 -26.32
CA ILE A 358 14.49 26.35 -26.98
C ILE A 358 15.84 25.93 -26.40
N LEU A 359 15.95 24.68 -25.95
CA LEU A 359 17.20 24.09 -25.48
C LEU A 359 17.90 23.41 -26.66
N GLU A 360 18.94 24.05 -27.16
CA GLU A 360 19.80 23.48 -28.20
C GLU A 360 20.70 22.38 -27.62
N SER A 361 20.98 21.34 -28.42
CA SER A 361 21.73 20.15 -27.99
C SER A 361 23.13 20.45 -27.43
N THR A 362 23.72 21.57 -27.84
CA THR A 362 25.04 22.07 -27.43
C THR A 362 25.02 22.88 -26.12
N GLU A 363 23.85 23.25 -25.59
CA GLU A 363 23.70 24.07 -24.36
C GLU A 363 23.69 23.25 -23.04
N LEU A 364 23.93 21.94 -23.09
CA LEU A 364 24.08 21.07 -21.91
C LEU A 364 25.39 21.33 -21.16
N ASN A 365 25.56 22.54 -20.63
CA ASN A 365 26.73 22.97 -19.86
C ASN A 365 26.59 22.66 -18.36
N LYS A 366 27.69 22.79 -17.58
CA LYS A 366 27.71 22.60 -16.11
C LYS A 366 26.64 23.41 -15.35
N ASN A 367 26.16 24.53 -15.92
CA ASN A 367 25.10 25.35 -15.34
C ASN A 367 23.71 24.71 -15.44
N LEU A 368 23.51 23.71 -16.31
CA LEU A 368 22.24 23.01 -16.43
C LEU A 368 21.86 22.29 -15.13
N ALA A 369 22.81 21.71 -14.40
CA ALA A 369 22.55 21.04 -13.12
C ALA A 369 21.91 22.01 -12.10
N LYS A 370 22.43 23.23 -11.99
CA LYS A 370 21.86 24.29 -11.12
C LYS A 370 20.43 24.66 -11.52
N LYS A 371 20.12 24.65 -12.82
CA LYS A 371 18.77 24.94 -13.33
C LYS A 371 17.81 23.77 -13.09
N ILE A 372 18.20 22.53 -13.42
CA ILE A 372 17.26 21.40 -13.37
C ILE A 372 17.08 20.82 -11.96
N TYR A 373 18.02 21.09 -11.05
CA TYR A 373 17.95 20.75 -9.63
C TYR A 373 17.76 21.99 -8.75
N ASN A 374 16.86 22.91 -9.10
CA ASN A 374 16.59 24.11 -8.32
C ASN A 374 15.63 23.84 -7.15
N ASP A 375 16.04 24.07 -5.90
CA ASP A 375 15.18 23.82 -4.72
C ASP A 375 14.12 24.91 -4.49
N GLU A 376 14.39 26.13 -4.93
CA GLU A 376 13.52 27.29 -4.68
C GLU A 376 12.41 27.42 -5.72
N LYS A 377 12.73 27.11 -6.97
CA LYS A 377 11.83 27.24 -8.11
C LYS A 377 11.41 25.87 -8.70
N GLY A 378 12.03 24.77 -8.27
CA GLY A 378 11.68 23.44 -8.79
C GLY A 378 11.66 23.42 -10.33
N LEU A 379 10.61 22.83 -10.90
CA LEU A 379 10.40 22.71 -12.34
C LEU A 379 10.03 24.06 -12.98
N THR A 380 9.54 25.03 -12.20
CA THR A 380 9.23 26.39 -12.73
C THR A 380 10.49 27.19 -13.05
N SER A 381 11.67 26.72 -12.64
CA SER A 381 12.94 27.29 -13.12
C SER A 381 13.33 26.82 -14.52
N ALA A 382 12.71 25.75 -15.01
CA ALA A 382 13.17 24.99 -16.16
C ALA A 382 12.20 25.15 -17.34
N HIS A 383 12.07 26.38 -17.85
CA HIS A 383 11.25 26.73 -19.01
C HIS A 383 11.94 26.36 -20.33
N PHE A 384 12.41 25.12 -20.45
CA PHE A 384 13.07 24.64 -21.65
C PHE A 384 12.09 23.90 -22.54
N VAL A 385 12.18 24.17 -23.84
CA VAL A 385 11.42 23.50 -24.89
C VAL A 385 12.37 22.81 -25.85
N LYS A 386 12.01 21.61 -26.29
CA LYS A 386 12.66 20.93 -27.41
C LYS A 386 11.68 20.89 -28.57
N LYS A 387 12.09 21.34 -29.76
CA LYS A 387 11.35 21.16 -31.01
C LYS A 387 11.96 19.99 -31.77
N VAL A 388 11.12 19.07 -32.24
CA VAL A 388 11.51 17.98 -33.16
C VAL A 388 10.46 17.97 -34.25
N GLU A 389 10.86 18.29 -35.49
CA GLU A 389 9.92 18.49 -36.60
C GLU A 389 8.83 19.51 -36.21
N ASN A 390 7.56 19.10 -36.26
CA ASN A 390 6.40 19.92 -35.89
C ASN A 390 5.90 19.65 -34.46
N GLU A 391 6.70 18.97 -33.64
CA GLU A 391 6.33 18.62 -32.28
C GLU A 391 7.17 19.36 -31.25
N TYR A 392 6.51 19.78 -30.17
CA TYR A 392 7.14 20.49 -29.07
C TYR A 392 7.06 19.68 -27.78
N PHE A 393 8.15 19.73 -27.02
CA PHE A 393 8.31 19.00 -25.76
C PHE A 393 8.82 19.93 -24.66
N VAL A 394 8.35 19.69 -23.43
CA VAL A 394 8.84 20.36 -22.21
C VAL A 394 9.51 19.35 -21.28
N LEU A 395 10.26 19.83 -20.29
CA LEU A 395 10.90 18.94 -19.32
C LEU A 395 9.85 18.21 -18.47
N ALA A 396 9.99 16.89 -18.37
CA ALA A 396 9.13 16.06 -17.54
C ALA A 396 9.46 16.25 -16.04
N PRO A 397 8.45 16.20 -15.15
CA PRO A 397 8.68 16.32 -13.71
C PRO A 397 9.48 15.13 -13.17
N GLY A 398 10.64 15.43 -12.60
CA GLY A 398 11.54 14.52 -11.90
C GLY A 398 11.13 14.23 -10.46
N PRO A 399 12.07 13.82 -9.59
CA PRO A 399 11.79 13.58 -8.17
C PRO A 399 11.43 14.88 -7.45
N TYR A 400 10.93 14.75 -6.23
CA TYR A 400 10.72 15.90 -5.35
C TYR A 400 12.04 16.61 -5.02
N THR A 401 11.96 17.94 -4.84
CA THR A 401 13.11 18.77 -4.46
C THR A 401 13.64 18.38 -3.08
N ILE A 402 14.92 18.65 -2.80
CA ILE A 402 15.51 18.33 -1.49
C ILE A 402 14.84 19.16 -0.42
N LYS A 403 14.61 20.45 -0.68
CA LYS A 403 13.88 21.35 0.22
C LYS A 403 12.49 20.82 0.56
N TYR A 404 11.73 20.38 -0.44
CA TYR A 404 10.38 19.84 -0.21
C TYR A 404 10.42 18.55 0.61
N ARG A 405 11.33 17.63 0.27
CA ARG A 405 11.50 16.36 0.97
C ARG A 405 11.92 16.57 2.42
N ALA A 406 12.86 17.48 2.66
CA ALA A 406 13.27 17.87 4.01
C ALA A 406 12.04 18.40 4.78
N ASN A 407 11.31 19.37 4.24
CA ASN A 407 10.10 19.90 4.87
C ASN A 407 9.05 18.83 5.22
N ILE A 408 8.85 17.81 4.37
CA ILE A 408 7.98 16.67 4.71
C ILE A 408 8.54 15.91 5.92
N LEU A 409 9.84 15.61 5.95
CA LEU A 409 10.46 14.92 7.08
C LEU A 409 10.23 15.66 8.40
N ARG A 410 10.45 16.97 8.45
CA ARG A 410 10.19 17.74 9.68
C ARG A 410 8.72 17.71 10.08
N ARG A 411 7.80 17.89 9.13
CA ARG A 411 6.35 17.78 9.40
C ARG A 411 5.96 16.38 9.91
N LEU A 412 6.64 15.32 9.45
CA LEU A 412 6.44 13.96 9.97
C LEU A 412 6.99 13.77 11.38
N ILE A 413 8.14 14.37 11.70
CA ILE A 413 8.71 14.34 13.05
C ILE A 413 7.78 15.10 14.01
N GLU A 414 7.31 16.29 13.63
CA GLU A 414 6.30 17.05 14.38
C GLU A 414 5.00 16.23 14.59
N LEU A 415 4.55 15.54 13.54
CA LEU A 415 3.38 14.67 13.61
C LEU A 415 3.62 13.46 14.52
N ARG A 416 4.80 12.86 14.48
CA ARG A 416 5.19 11.75 15.37
C ARG A 416 5.15 12.18 16.82
N GLU A 417 5.72 13.35 17.16
CA GLU A 417 5.67 13.87 18.52
C GLU A 417 4.23 14.15 18.98
N THR A 418 3.40 14.67 18.08
CA THR A 418 1.96 14.84 18.34
C THR A 418 1.30 13.52 18.71
N TYR A 419 1.64 12.42 18.02
CA TYR A 419 1.06 11.09 18.24
C TYR A 419 1.79 10.22 19.28
N LYS A 420 2.79 10.75 19.98
CA LYS A 420 3.55 9.97 20.98
C LYS A 420 2.64 9.42 22.08
N ASP A 421 1.73 10.27 22.54
CA ASP A 421 0.79 9.97 23.64
C ASP A 421 -0.68 10.01 23.20
N LEU A 422 -0.96 10.26 21.91
CA LEU A 422 -2.33 10.25 21.39
C LEU A 422 -2.76 8.85 20.95
N GLU A 423 -3.96 8.48 21.36
CA GLU A 423 -4.67 7.30 20.88
C GLU A 423 -5.90 7.72 20.09
N ILE A 424 -6.26 6.90 19.11
CA ILE A 424 -7.56 6.99 18.44
C ILE A 424 -8.47 5.89 18.98
N ASN A 425 -9.75 6.19 19.10
CA ASN A 425 -10.74 5.26 19.62
C ASN A 425 -11.88 5.06 18.61
N SER A 426 -12.28 3.81 18.37
CA SER A 426 -13.47 3.47 17.58
C SER A 426 -14.29 2.49 18.41
N GLY A 427 -15.47 2.93 18.87
CA GLY A 427 -16.22 2.23 19.90
C GLY A 427 -15.41 2.11 21.20
N ILE A 428 -15.11 0.86 21.60
CA ILE A 428 -14.34 0.52 22.82
C ILE A 428 -12.87 0.18 22.54
N GLU A 429 -12.44 0.17 21.26
CA GLU A 429 -11.06 -0.16 20.90
C GLU A 429 -10.21 1.10 20.81
N TYR A 430 -9.00 1.02 21.38
CA TYR A 430 -7.98 2.08 21.32
C TYR A 430 -6.82 1.62 20.45
N ALA A 431 -6.26 2.52 19.65
CA ALA A 431 -5.13 2.22 18.81
C ALA A 431 -4.18 3.41 18.67
N LYS A 432 -2.89 3.11 18.53
CA LYS A 432 -1.83 4.09 18.29
C LYS A 432 -1.44 4.12 16.82
N ILE A 433 -1.47 5.29 16.20
CA ILE A 433 -1.04 5.45 14.81
C ILE A 433 0.50 5.49 14.77
N SER A 434 1.09 4.54 14.05
CA SER A 434 2.52 4.61 13.71
C SER A 434 2.73 5.67 12.63
N ILE A 435 3.54 6.69 12.92
CA ILE A 435 3.86 7.78 11.99
C ILE A 435 5.16 7.48 11.24
N ILE A 436 6.29 7.39 11.93
CA ILE A 436 7.62 7.12 11.36
C ILE A 436 8.56 6.66 12.49
N SER A 437 9.49 5.74 12.19
CA SER A 437 10.49 5.24 13.16
C SER A 437 11.81 6.02 13.13
N ASP A 438 12.63 5.89 14.18
CA ASP A 438 13.98 6.47 14.25
C ASP A 438 14.90 5.92 13.16
N SER A 439 14.76 4.62 12.83
CA SER A 439 15.52 3.98 11.75
C SER A 439 15.21 4.62 10.39
N GLU A 440 13.95 4.91 10.11
CA GLU A 440 13.52 5.60 8.90
C GLU A 440 14.03 7.04 8.88
N ILE A 441 13.92 7.78 9.98
CA ILE A 441 14.43 9.17 10.07
C ILE A 441 15.93 9.20 9.76
N SER A 442 16.72 8.34 10.42
CA SER A 442 18.17 8.26 10.22
C SER A 442 18.51 7.95 8.76
N ARG A 443 17.85 6.94 8.19
CA ARG A 443 18.08 6.55 6.79
C ARG A 443 17.68 7.64 5.80
N ILE A 444 16.55 8.32 6.03
CA ILE A 444 16.10 9.43 5.19
C ILE A 444 17.11 10.58 5.24
N LYS A 445 17.59 10.96 6.44
CA LYS A 445 18.61 12.01 6.61
C LYS A 445 19.87 11.68 5.82
N GLU A 446 20.38 10.46 5.93
CA GLU A 446 21.53 9.98 5.17
C GLU A 446 21.31 10.12 3.66
N LEU A 447 20.19 9.60 3.14
CA LEU A 447 19.87 9.67 1.71
C LEU A 447 19.69 11.10 1.21
N LEU A 448 19.12 12.00 2.02
CA LEU A 448 19.01 13.42 1.67
C LEU A 448 20.38 14.07 1.57
N LEU A 449 21.28 13.83 2.52
CA LEU A 449 22.66 14.34 2.50
C LEU A 449 23.44 13.82 1.29
N LEU A 450 23.34 12.53 0.97
CA LEU A 450 23.95 11.94 -0.22
C LEU A 450 23.43 12.59 -1.51
N ASN A 451 22.11 12.80 -1.61
CA ASN A 451 21.50 13.45 -2.76
C ASN A 451 21.92 14.93 -2.87
N ALA A 452 22.03 15.64 -1.74
CA ALA A 452 22.46 17.04 -1.71
C ALA A 452 23.91 17.17 -2.17
N LYS A 453 24.82 16.36 -1.61
CA LYS A 453 26.24 16.29 -1.98
C LYS A 453 26.42 15.98 -3.46
N ALA A 454 25.67 15.03 -3.98
CA ALA A 454 25.71 14.65 -5.39
C ALA A 454 25.34 15.81 -6.33
N ILE A 455 24.49 16.73 -5.90
CA ILE A 455 24.07 17.88 -6.72
C ILE A 455 25.06 19.05 -6.58
N SER A 456 25.43 19.43 -5.36
CA SER A 456 26.42 20.50 -5.08
C SER A 456 26.75 20.61 -3.59
N GLU A 457 27.98 21.03 -3.25
CA GLU A 457 28.38 21.35 -1.86
C GLU A 457 27.52 22.43 -1.20
N GLU A 458 27.08 23.45 -1.96
CA GLU A 458 26.18 24.49 -1.46
C GLU A 458 24.86 23.92 -0.89
N LYS A 459 24.26 22.97 -1.61
CA LYS A 459 23.04 22.27 -1.16
C LYS A 459 23.29 21.40 0.04
N LEU A 460 24.44 20.71 0.10
CA LEU A 460 24.80 19.90 1.26
C LEU A 460 24.87 20.77 2.51
N ASN A 461 25.56 21.90 2.45
CA ASN A 461 25.70 22.81 3.59
C ASN A 461 24.35 23.39 4.02
N LYS A 462 23.52 23.84 3.07
CA LYS A 462 22.15 24.31 3.35
C LYS A 462 21.29 23.23 4.03
N LEU A 463 21.37 22.00 3.55
CA LEU A 463 20.60 20.89 4.12
C LEU A 463 21.11 20.50 5.52
N LYS A 464 22.41 20.51 5.78
CA LYS A 464 22.97 20.24 7.11
C LYS A 464 22.43 21.20 8.16
N ILE A 465 22.52 22.51 7.89
CA ILE A 465 21.97 23.56 8.76
C ILE A 465 20.47 23.32 9.01
N TRP A 466 19.75 22.93 7.96
CA TRP A 466 18.32 22.65 8.05
C TRP A 466 17.99 21.39 8.87
N LEU A 467 18.84 20.35 8.86
CA LEU A 467 18.61 19.10 9.59
C LEU A 467 19.06 19.12 11.06
N GLU A 468 19.87 20.12 11.42
CA GLU A 468 20.38 20.37 12.78
C GLU A 468 19.43 21.21 13.63
N GLY A 469 18.57 22.03 12.99
CA GLY A 469 17.46 22.75 13.64
C GLY A 469 16.14 21.99 13.54
#